data_AF-A0A1X7TTN7-F1
#
_entry.id   AF-A0A1X7TTN7-F1
#
_cell.length_a   1.000
_cell.length_b   1.000
_cell.length_c   1.000
_cell.angle_alpha   90.00
_cell.angle_beta   90.00
_cell.angle_gamma   90.00
#
_symmetry.space_group_name_H-M   'P 1'
#
loop_
_entity.id
_entity.type
_entity.pdbx_description
1 polymer ?
#
loop_
_entity_poly.entity_id
_entity_poly.type
_entity_poly.pdbx_seq_one_letter_code
_entity_poly.pdbx_strand_id
1 'polypeptide(L)'
;MATNSTRDTGMILDDIYAICYKPKEKIGKWLRREGVLGDFTDQDCPKCGNGRMKLARDASYSRDLMVWKCSDHKTCNKKVSIRRDTWFERSHLSLEQILKLTYYWVRHIEQAFIMRECHIGSKGSVPDSARERESASRRTWESGGDRRVKVW
;
A
#
# COMPACT_ATOMS: atom_id res chain seq x y z
N MET A 1 -33.19 21.07 1.10
CA MET A 1 -31.95 21.38 0.37
C MET A 1 -30.80 21.19 1.33
N ALA A 2 -30.16 20.02 1.31
CA ALA A 2 -28.98 19.75 2.11
C ALA A 2 -27.77 19.84 1.17
N THR A 3 -26.96 20.87 1.33
CA THR A 3 -25.65 20.96 0.68
C THR A 3 -24.77 19.91 1.34
N ASN A 4 -24.62 18.76 0.67
CA ASN A 4 -23.56 17.82 0.98
C ASN A 4 -22.23 18.50 0.63
N SER A 5 -21.74 19.30 1.58
CA SER A 5 -20.37 19.79 1.61
C SER A 5 -19.48 18.57 1.80
N THR A 6 -19.12 17.91 0.70
CA THR A 6 -17.98 17.01 0.64
C THR A 6 -16.77 17.82 1.10
N ARG A 7 -16.41 17.66 2.37
CA ARG A 7 -15.10 18.07 2.88
C ARG A 7 -14.09 17.14 2.22
N ASP A 8 -13.76 17.45 0.98
CA ASP A 8 -12.56 16.98 0.31
C ASP A 8 -11.38 17.72 0.96
N THR A 9 -11.07 17.36 2.20
CA THR A 9 -9.78 17.67 2.80
C THR A 9 -8.81 16.59 2.34
N GLY A 10 -8.71 16.41 1.02
CA GLY A 10 -7.77 15.48 0.41
C GLY A 10 -6.36 15.89 0.80
N MET A 11 -5.56 14.92 1.27
CA MET A 11 -4.16 15.15 1.60
C MET A 11 -3.45 15.87 0.45
N ILE A 12 -2.63 16.85 0.79
CA ILE A 12 -1.77 17.51 -0.19
C ILE A 12 -0.39 16.82 -0.23
N LEU A 13 0.41 17.19 -1.22
CA LEU A 13 1.73 16.59 -1.41
C LEU A 13 2.60 16.74 -0.16
N ASP A 14 2.56 17.90 0.48
CA ASP A 14 3.33 18.17 1.71
C ASP A 14 2.94 17.23 2.85
N ASP A 15 1.66 16.87 2.98
CA ASP A 15 1.23 15.89 4.00
C ASP A 15 1.84 14.51 3.74
N ILE A 16 1.93 14.11 2.47
CA ILE A 16 2.56 12.84 2.07
C ILE A 16 4.04 12.84 2.42
N TYR A 17 4.75 13.92 2.11
CA TYR A 17 6.16 14.06 2.48
C TYR A 17 6.35 14.09 4.00
N ALA A 18 5.48 14.80 4.73
CA ALA A 18 5.50 14.83 6.19
C ALA A 18 5.31 13.43 6.81
N ILE A 19 4.57 12.53 6.17
CA ILE A 19 4.50 11.12 6.58
C ILE A 19 5.79 10.40 6.23
N CYS A 20 6.33 10.59 5.02
CA CYS A 20 7.56 9.93 4.55
C CYS A 20 8.79 10.25 5.43
N TYR A 21 8.82 11.41 6.09
CA TYR A 21 9.90 11.78 7.02
C TYR A 21 9.80 11.14 8.41
N LYS A 22 8.70 10.44 8.71
CA LYS A 22 8.53 9.74 9.99
C LYS A 22 9.31 8.41 9.98
N PRO A 23 9.65 7.86 11.16
CA PRO A 23 10.20 6.52 11.26
C PRO A 23 9.28 5.49 10.58
N LYS A 24 9.86 4.45 9.94
CA LYS A 24 9.11 3.45 9.16
C LYS A 24 7.96 2.82 9.92
N GLU A 25 8.06 2.70 11.24
CA GLU A 25 7.02 2.13 12.09
C GLU A 25 5.82 3.05 12.25
N LYS A 26 6.05 4.36 12.25
CA LYS A 26 4.98 5.35 12.20
C LYS A 26 4.30 5.32 10.83
N ILE A 27 5.07 5.16 9.75
CA ILE A 27 4.53 4.98 8.39
C ILE A 27 3.69 3.70 8.33
N GLY A 28 4.20 2.56 8.79
CA GLY A 28 3.44 1.31 8.78
C GLY A 28 2.20 1.34 9.67
N LYS A 29 2.26 1.97 10.85
CA LYS A 29 1.06 2.18 11.69
C LYS A 29 0.03 3.04 10.97
N TRP A 30 0.47 4.08 10.26
CA TRP A 30 -0.41 4.94 9.45
C TRP A 30 -1.03 4.13 8.31
N LEU A 31 -0.22 3.45 7.48
CA LEU A 31 -0.69 2.64 6.36
C LEU A 31 -1.64 1.52 6.78
N ARG A 32 -1.41 0.92 7.96
CA ARG A 32 -2.33 -0.05 8.54
C ARG A 32 -3.68 0.58 8.90
N ARG A 33 -3.69 1.77 9.52
CA ARG A 33 -4.94 2.47 9.86
C ARG A 33 -5.74 2.83 8.61
N GLU A 34 -5.07 3.18 7.52
CA GLU A 34 -5.71 3.46 6.23
C GLU A 34 -6.08 2.18 5.44
N GLY A 35 -5.83 0.98 5.98
CA GLY A 35 -6.19 -0.30 5.32
C GLY A 35 -5.31 -0.68 4.12
N VAL A 36 -4.14 -0.06 3.96
CA VAL A 36 -3.24 -0.28 2.82
C VAL A 36 -2.34 -1.50 3.04
N LEU A 37 -2.01 -1.81 4.30
CA LEU A 37 -1.24 -3.01 4.67
C LEU A 37 -2.16 -4.19 4.95
N GLY A 38 -1.63 -5.40 4.78
CA GLY A 38 -2.32 -6.61 5.24
C GLY A 38 -2.46 -6.57 6.76
N ASP A 39 -3.70 -6.67 7.25
CA ASP A 39 -3.99 -6.72 8.68
C ASP A 39 -4.20 -8.18 9.13
N PHE A 40 -3.23 -8.69 9.89
CA PHE A 40 -3.30 -10.00 10.53
C PHE A 40 -3.58 -9.87 12.04
N THR A 41 -4.04 -8.70 12.48
CA THR A 41 -4.47 -8.52 13.87
C THR A 41 -5.59 -9.49 14.15
N ASP A 42 -5.49 -10.10 15.31
CA ASP A 42 -6.47 -11.06 15.76
C ASP A 42 -6.63 -12.30 14.87
N GLN A 43 -5.67 -12.56 13.98
CA GLN A 43 -5.59 -13.81 13.25
C GLN A 43 -4.70 -14.81 13.98
N ASP A 44 -5.12 -16.07 13.93
CA ASP A 44 -4.31 -17.18 14.38
C ASP A 44 -3.19 -17.46 13.38
N CYS A 45 -2.08 -17.96 13.88
CA CYS A 45 -0.90 -18.22 13.09
C CYS A 45 -1.24 -19.26 12.02
N PRO A 46 -1.03 -18.95 10.72
CA PRO A 46 -1.39 -19.86 9.64
C PRO A 46 -0.52 -21.13 9.60
N LYS A 47 0.51 -21.21 10.43
CA LYS A 47 1.38 -22.39 10.55
C LYS A 47 0.97 -23.31 11.70
N CYS A 48 0.70 -22.77 12.88
CA CYS A 48 0.49 -23.59 14.08
C CYS A 48 -0.93 -23.51 14.66
N GLY A 49 -1.76 -22.55 14.27
CA GLY A 49 -3.11 -22.34 14.82
C GLY A 49 -3.15 -21.87 16.28
N ASN A 50 -2.09 -22.06 17.06
CA ASN A 50 -2.09 -21.83 18.51
C ASN A 50 -1.66 -20.41 18.91
N GLY A 51 -0.80 -19.77 18.12
CA GLY A 51 -0.28 -18.43 18.42
C GLY A 51 -1.02 -17.36 17.64
N ARG A 52 -1.21 -16.17 18.24
CA ARG A 52 -1.78 -15.00 17.56
C ARG A 52 -0.71 -14.28 16.76
N MET A 53 -1.08 -13.69 15.63
CA MET A 53 -0.16 -12.86 14.86
C MET A 53 -0.01 -11.48 15.51
N LYS A 54 1.24 -11.04 15.71
CA LYS A 54 1.59 -9.74 16.29
C LYS A 54 2.55 -8.99 15.39
N LEU A 55 2.30 -7.70 15.18
CA LEU A 55 3.20 -6.84 14.43
C LEU A 55 4.48 -6.59 15.26
N ALA A 56 5.64 -6.88 14.68
CA ALA A 56 6.93 -6.72 15.35
C ALA A 56 7.97 -6.17 14.38
N ARG A 57 9.00 -5.51 14.94
CA ARG A 57 10.18 -5.16 14.15
C ARG A 57 10.96 -6.41 13.74
N ASP A 58 11.51 -6.36 12.53
CA ASP A 58 12.43 -7.36 12.04
C ASP A 58 13.38 -6.79 10.98
N ALA A 59 14.67 -6.69 11.31
CA ALA A 59 15.68 -6.16 10.41
C ALA A 59 15.94 -7.05 9.19
N SER A 60 15.56 -8.34 9.23
CA SER A 60 15.65 -9.22 8.05
C SER A 60 14.71 -8.78 6.91
N TYR A 61 13.72 -7.93 7.20
CA TYR A 61 12.84 -7.31 6.22
C TYR A 61 13.31 -5.89 5.94
N SER A 62 14.52 -5.75 5.38
CA SER A 62 15.26 -4.50 5.25
C SER A 62 14.49 -3.30 4.66
N ARG A 63 13.47 -3.56 3.81
CA ARG A 63 12.64 -2.51 3.20
C ARG A 63 11.56 -1.95 4.12
N ASP A 64 10.94 -2.82 4.92
CA ASP A 64 9.76 -2.53 5.73
C ASP A 64 10.07 -2.40 7.22
N LEU A 65 11.12 -3.08 7.67
CA LEU A 65 11.55 -3.26 9.06
C LEU A 65 10.48 -3.82 10.01
N MET A 66 9.37 -4.32 9.46
CA MET A 66 8.22 -4.81 10.21
C MET A 66 7.61 -6.05 9.56
N VAL A 67 7.13 -6.96 10.41
CA VAL A 67 6.45 -8.21 9.99
C VAL A 67 5.40 -8.61 11.02
N TRP A 68 4.46 -9.44 10.58
CA TRP A 68 3.60 -10.19 11.47
C TRP A 68 4.34 -11.44 11.95
N LYS A 69 4.51 -11.61 13.26
CA LYS A 69 5.13 -12.79 13.89
C LYS A 69 4.11 -13.56 14.72
N CYS A 70 4.23 -14.88 14.73
CA CYS A 70 3.53 -15.71 15.69
C CYS A 70 3.92 -15.32 17.12
N SER A 71 2.94 -15.17 18.02
CA SER A 71 3.19 -14.87 19.43
C SER A 71 3.80 -16.04 20.21
N ASP A 72 3.48 -17.27 19.79
CA ASP A 72 4.08 -18.49 20.33
C ASP A 72 5.44 -18.75 19.68
N HIS A 73 6.41 -17.90 20.04
CA HIS A 73 7.79 -17.94 19.54
C HIS A 73 8.57 -19.18 20.03
N LYS A 74 8.08 -19.88 21.06
CA LYS A 74 8.74 -21.08 21.59
C LYS A 74 8.55 -22.27 20.66
N THR A 75 7.36 -22.42 20.10
CA THR A 75 7.02 -23.56 19.22
C THR A 75 6.98 -23.16 17.74
N CYS A 76 6.83 -21.87 17.43
CA CYS A 76 6.58 -21.40 16.07
C CYS A 76 7.24 -20.05 15.77
N ASN A 77 8.17 -20.07 14.80
CA ASN A 77 8.86 -18.87 14.30
C ASN A 77 8.26 -18.33 12.99
N LYS A 78 6.97 -18.59 12.71
CA LYS A 78 6.33 -18.12 11.47
C LYS A 78 6.31 -16.59 11.43
N LYS A 79 6.76 -16.07 10.28
CA LYS A 79 6.68 -14.66 9.90
C LYS A 79 5.81 -14.51 8.66
N VAL A 80 5.07 -13.42 8.59
CA VAL A 80 4.26 -13.03 7.45
C VAL A 80 4.56 -11.57 7.13
N SER A 81 4.73 -11.27 5.84
CA SER A 81 4.98 -9.90 5.37
C SER A 81 3.80 -8.98 5.73
N ILE A 82 4.08 -7.72 6.08
CA ILE A 82 3.02 -6.69 6.22
C ILE A 82 2.33 -6.38 4.89
N ARG A 83 2.94 -6.79 3.78
CA ARG A 83 2.42 -6.58 2.41
C ARG A 83 1.57 -7.74 1.91
N ARG A 84 1.42 -8.81 2.69
CA ARG A 84 0.68 -9.98 2.25
C ARG A 84 -0.77 -9.63 1.97
N ASP A 85 -1.32 -10.18 0.88
CA ASP A 85 -2.69 -9.96 0.43
C ASP A 85 -2.97 -8.49 0.03
N THR A 86 -1.92 -7.71 -0.30
CA THR A 86 -2.05 -6.36 -0.85
C THR A 86 -1.55 -6.30 -2.30
N TRP A 87 -1.95 -5.26 -3.02
CA TRP A 87 -1.56 -5.07 -4.43
C TRP A 87 -0.04 -4.86 -4.64
N PHE A 88 0.71 -4.60 -3.58
CA PHE A 88 2.17 -4.40 -3.60
C PHE A 88 2.94 -5.51 -2.87
N GLU A 89 2.31 -6.67 -2.62
CA GLU A 89 2.92 -7.81 -1.90
C GLU A 89 4.31 -8.17 -2.42
N ARG A 90 4.45 -8.25 -3.75
CA ARG A 90 5.67 -8.67 -4.44
C ARG A 90 6.49 -7.50 -4.98
N SER A 91 6.14 -6.27 -4.61
CA SER A 91 6.81 -5.09 -5.10
C SER A 91 8.16 -4.87 -4.39
N HIS A 92 9.15 -4.42 -5.15
CA HIS A 92 10.45 -3.98 -4.62
C HIS A 92 10.42 -2.54 -4.07
N LEU A 93 9.29 -1.85 -4.18
CA LEU A 93 9.11 -0.46 -3.74
C LEU A 93 9.16 -0.35 -2.22
N SER A 94 9.77 0.71 -1.70
CA SER A 94 9.70 1.05 -0.27
C SER A 94 8.29 1.54 0.13
N LEU A 95 7.98 1.58 1.43
CA LEU A 95 6.69 2.09 1.92
C LEU A 95 6.46 3.56 1.52
N GLU A 96 7.53 4.36 1.52
CA GLU A 96 7.52 5.75 1.09
C GLU A 96 7.23 5.87 -0.41
N GLN A 97 7.83 5.01 -1.24
CA GLN A 97 7.56 4.95 -2.67
C GLN A 97 6.12 4.50 -2.96
N ILE A 98 5.60 3.52 -2.21
CA ILE A 98 4.20 3.09 -2.32
C ILE A 98 3.25 4.25 -1.99
N LEU A 99 3.54 5.01 -0.94
CA LEU A 99 2.71 6.14 -0.54
C LEU A 99 2.69 7.23 -1.62
N LYS A 100 3.85 7.63 -2.13
CA LYS A 100 3.96 8.62 -3.22
C LYS A 100 3.32 8.13 -4.51
N LEU A 101 3.57 6.87 -4.88
CA LEU A 101 2.97 6.25 -6.06
C LEU A 101 1.44 6.27 -5.95
N THR A 102 0.89 5.88 -4.81
CA THR A 102 -0.56 5.87 -4.58
C THR A 102 -1.15 7.28 -4.68
N TYR A 103 -0.49 8.27 -4.06
CA TYR A 103 -0.91 9.68 -4.14
C TYR A 103 -0.95 10.20 -5.57
N TYR A 104 0.14 10.03 -6.33
CA TYR A 104 0.21 10.50 -7.71
C TYR A 104 -0.73 9.72 -8.64
N TRP A 105 -0.95 8.43 -8.37
CA TRP A 105 -1.86 7.59 -9.13
C TRP A 105 -3.31 8.07 -9.00
N VAL A 106 -3.77 8.40 -7.79
CA VAL A 106 -5.13 8.95 -7.57
C VAL A 106 -5.31 10.31 -8.27
N ARG A 107 -4.23 11.07 -8.48
CA ARG A 107 -4.24 12.36 -9.18
C ARG A 107 -3.99 12.27 -10.69
N HIS A 108 -3.95 11.05 -11.25
CA HIS A 108 -3.76 10.81 -12.69
C HIS A 108 -2.51 11.48 -13.27
N ILE A 109 -1.44 11.59 -12.49
CA ILE A 109 -0.16 12.11 -12.97
C ILE A 109 0.50 11.07 -13.89
N GLU A 110 1.20 11.55 -14.92
CA GLU A 110 1.85 10.68 -15.90
C GLU A 110 2.85 9.72 -15.24
N GLN A 111 2.79 8.44 -15.61
CA GLN A 111 3.64 7.40 -15.04
C GLN A 111 5.14 7.72 -15.19
N ALA A 112 5.56 8.27 -16.33
CA ALA A 112 6.96 8.65 -16.57
C ALA A 112 7.44 9.72 -15.58
N PHE A 113 6.57 10.67 -15.24
CA PHE A 113 6.83 11.68 -14.22
C PHE A 113 6.94 11.04 -12.83
N ILE A 114 5.98 10.19 -12.46
CA ILE A 114 5.98 9.51 -11.15
C ILE A 114 7.25 8.68 -10.96
N MET A 115 7.66 7.92 -11.98
CA MET A 115 8.85 7.07 -11.91
C MET A 115 10.12 7.89 -11.70
N ARG A 116 10.23 9.04 -12.37
CA ARG A 116 11.32 9.99 -12.18
C ARG A 116 11.35 10.54 -10.75
N GLU A 117 10.24 11.09 -10.28
CA GLU A 117 10.15 11.72 -8.95
C GLU A 117 10.32 10.71 -7.81
N CYS A 118 9.78 9.50 -7.97
CA CYS A 118 9.86 8.44 -6.95
C CYS A 118 11.14 7.60 -7.04
N HIS A 119 12.05 7.92 -7.97
CA HIS A 119 13.29 7.17 -8.20
C HIS A 119 13.03 5.66 -8.42
N ILE A 120 12.01 5.36 -9.21
CA ILE A 120 11.58 3.99 -9.52
C ILE A 120 12.24 3.55 -10.83
N GLY A 121 13.09 2.51 -10.76
CA GLY A 121 13.78 1.96 -11.94
C GLY A 121 12.82 1.41 -13.00
N SER A 122 13.18 1.55 -14.29
CA SER A 122 12.29 1.30 -15.42
C SER A 122 12.09 -0.19 -15.75
N LYS A 123 10.81 -0.56 -15.96
CA LYS A 123 10.23 -1.78 -16.59
C LYS A 123 9.69 -2.95 -15.76
N GLY A 124 9.87 -3.04 -14.44
CA GLY A 124 9.33 -4.20 -13.67
C GLY A 124 8.86 -3.93 -12.24
N SER A 125 8.88 -2.67 -11.81
CA SER A 125 8.71 -2.25 -10.42
C SER A 125 7.28 -1.78 -10.09
N VAL A 126 6.52 -1.40 -11.12
CA VAL A 126 5.10 -1.06 -11.01
C VAL A 126 4.29 -2.32 -11.28
N PRO A 127 3.48 -2.81 -10.32
CA PRO A 127 2.70 -4.03 -10.51
C PRO A 127 1.71 -3.87 -11.68
N ASP A 128 1.53 -4.94 -12.47
CA ASP A 128 0.72 -4.95 -13.70
C ASP A 128 -0.74 -4.50 -13.48
N SER A 129 -1.26 -4.60 -12.26
CA SER A 129 -2.58 -4.08 -11.87
C SER A 129 -2.72 -2.56 -12.05
N ALA A 130 -1.62 -1.81 -11.91
CA ALA A 130 -1.60 -0.38 -12.23
C ALA A 130 -1.61 -0.13 -13.75
N ARG A 131 -0.89 -0.98 -14.50
CA ARG A 131 -0.77 -0.91 -15.96
C ARG A 131 -2.09 -1.26 -16.67
N GLU A 132 -2.83 -2.22 -16.14
CA GLU A 132 -4.14 -2.62 -16.66
C GLU A 132 -5.21 -1.54 -16.48
N ARG A 133 -5.17 -0.80 -15.35
CA ARG A 133 -6.13 0.31 -15.12
C ARG A 133 -5.83 1.55 -15.95
N GLU A 134 -4.58 1.85 -16.26
CA GLU A 134 -4.24 2.90 -17.23
C GLU A 134 -4.73 2.52 -18.64
N SER A 135 -4.54 1.25 -19.01
CA SER A 135 -5.02 0.70 -20.29
C SER A 135 -6.55 0.59 -20.34
N ALA A 136 -7.23 0.38 -19.20
CA ALA A 136 -8.68 0.40 -19.09
C ALA A 136 -9.24 1.83 -19.15
N SER A 137 -8.59 2.79 -18.46
CA SER A 137 -8.94 4.21 -18.48
C SER A 137 -8.82 4.81 -19.89
N ARG A 138 -7.72 4.50 -20.61
CA ARG A 138 -7.57 4.90 -22.03
C ARG A 138 -8.64 4.27 -22.93
N ARG A 139 -8.94 2.97 -22.75
CA ARG A 139 -10.01 2.29 -23.51
C ARG A 139 -11.41 2.84 -23.21
N THR A 140 -11.70 3.22 -21.97
CA THR A 140 -12.99 3.85 -21.62
C THR A 140 -13.17 5.25 -22.22
N TRP A 141 -12.06 5.94 -22.52
CA TRP A 141 -12.08 7.23 -23.23
C TRP A 141 -12.26 7.07 -24.75
N GLU A 142 -11.64 6.06 -25.38
CA GLU A 142 -11.87 5.77 -26.80
C GLU A 142 -13.27 5.21 -27.10
N SER A 143 -13.95 4.67 -26.07
CA SER A 143 -15.25 3.98 -26.22
C SER A 143 -16.46 4.78 -25.74
N GLY A 144 -16.30 6.03 -25.27
CA GLY A 144 -17.41 6.93 -24.97
C GLY A 144 -18.51 6.35 -24.07
N GLY A 145 -18.16 5.70 -22.96
CA GLY A 145 -19.13 4.98 -22.12
C GLY A 145 -18.94 5.22 -20.63
N ASP A 146 -19.72 6.16 -20.08
CA ASP A 146 -19.92 6.36 -18.65
C ASP A 146 -20.41 5.06 -17.98
N ARG A 147 -19.59 4.46 -17.12
CA ARG A 147 -20.06 3.56 -16.07
C ARG A 147 -19.09 3.51 -14.90
N ARG A 148 -19.46 4.24 -13.86
CA ARG A 148 -18.99 4.17 -12.46
C ARG A 148 -18.73 2.71 -12.03
N VAL A 149 -17.46 2.33 -11.93
CA VAL A 149 -17.06 1.07 -11.27
C VAL A 149 -17.01 1.32 -9.76
N LYS A 150 -17.90 0.68 -9.01
CA LYS A 150 -17.80 0.54 -7.55
C LYS A 150 -16.61 -0.36 -7.24
N VAL A 151 -15.68 0.15 -6.44
CA VAL A 151 -14.46 -0.57 -6.02
C VAL A 151 -14.57 -0.80 -4.52
N TRP A 152 -14.69 -2.07 -4.12
CA TRP A 152 -14.15 -2.56 -2.85
C TRP A 152 -12.74 -3.06 -3.13
#